data_AF-A0A1M6MI93-F1
#
_entry.id   AF-A0A1M6MI93-F1
#
_cell.length_a   1.000
_cell.length_b   1.000
_cell.length_c   1.000
_cell.angle_alpha   90.00
_cell.angle_beta   90.00
_cell.angle_gamma   90.00
#
_symmetry.space_group_name_H-M   'P 1'
#
loop_
_entity.id
_entity.type
_entity.pdbx_description
1 polymer ?
#
loop_
_entity_poly.entity_id
_entity_poly.type
_entity_poly.pdbx_seq_one_letter_code
_entity_poly.pdbx_strand_id
1 'polypeptide(L)'
;MEGVTAVEAAGGDGTRGGGGPGEPGGSDGGRAVPWGVLLTVGAGLGWAVLYALLYRLGYNSYVPGWLAAVDVVLGVAAALVLFARPRFPLASAAVVGLLSALSSASLAALVVSLIGLTARRPWWQAAAVAAGTVVVGLPWFLLVIPDHQVAFALVVVVLLLLGCLGWGLALKSRIRLVERLREDVLRARADRDRRLSEARADERRRIAREMHDVLAHRMSLLSVHAGALAYRVRQSEQGQAPPPTAEELGAAVGVIRDNAHRALDELGGVLAVLRAADTGPGEGGTGAREGAGTAPPQPTLADLERLLREATGSGQRVSARLELPGDAVPGDRVGRSAYRVVQEGLTNARKHAPGARVEVRVQGGPGRALAVSVRNPLPVGVAAAEIPGAGAGLTGLAERVRLDGGTLTHGSRRGVFRLDAELPWPEAAAAPRPPRAGAADPRTPPARPVPADAAAADTRVR
;
A
#
# COMPACT_ATOMS: atom_id res chain seq x y z
N MET A 1 -13.24 33.21 47.62
CA MET A 1 -11.87 33.60 47.99
C MET A 1 -11.10 32.31 48.19
N GLU A 2 -10.29 31.96 47.20
CA GLU A 2 -8.81 32.00 47.29
C GLU A 2 -8.31 30.84 48.18
N GLY A 3 -7.39 29.96 47.77
CA GLY A 3 -6.57 29.87 46.59
C GLY A 3 -5.59 28.71 46.79
N VAL A 4 -5.37 27.94 45.72
CA VAL A 4 -4.10 27.39 45.21
C VAL A 4 -2.92 27.29 46.20
N THR A 5 -2.33 26.09 46.32
CA THR A 5 -0.87 25.88 46.22
C THR A 5 -0.55 24.39 46.02
N ALA A 6 0.09 24.06 44.89
CA ALA A 6 1.09 23.00 44.79
C ALA A 6 1.95 23.28 43.54
N VAL A 7 3.17 23.76 43.81
CA VAL A 7 4.27 23.95 42.85
C VAL A 7 5.38 23.00 43.30
N GLU A 8 5.92 22.24 42.35
CA GLU A 8 7.33 21.85 42.13
C GLU A 8 7.37 20.47 41.44
N ALA A 9 7.78 20.32 40.18
CA ALA A 9 9.00 20.70 39.45
C ALA A 9 10.09 19.62 39.50
N ALA A 10 10.30 18.99 38.34
CA ALA A 10 11.56 18.51 37.75
C ALA A 10 11.19 17.60 36.56
N GLY A 11 11.65 17.74 35.32
CA GLY A 11 12.72 18.56 34.78
C GLY A 11 13.44 17.77 33.68
N GLY A 12 13.14 18.09 32.40
CA GLY A 12 13.99 17.90 31.21
C GLY A 12 14.20 16.46 30.69
N ASP A 13 14.60 16.23 29.44
CA ASP A 13 14.67 16.99 28.19
C ASP A 13 15.00 15.94 27.10
N GLY A 14 14.63 16.22 25.85
CA GLY A 14 15.42 15.73 24.71
C GLY A 14 14.95 14.49 23.95
N THR A 15 14.54 14.76 22.70
CA THR A 15 14.85 14.00 21.46
C THR A 15 13.76 13.14 20.79
N ARG A 16 13.09 13.78 19.81
CA ARG A 16 12.93 13.39 18.39
C ARG A 16 13.00 11.91 17.99
N GLY A 17 11.99 11.47 17.22
CA GLY A 17 12.22 10.81 15.93
C GLY A 17 11.46 9.50 15.67
N GLY A 18 10.45 9.55 14.79
CA GLY A 18 9.81 8.38 14.16
C GLY A 18 8.43 8.80 13.63
N GLY A 19 8.21 9.14 12.37
CA GLY A 19 8.70 8.50 11.15
C GLY A 19 7.59 7.63 10.55
N GLY A 20 6.38 8.17 10.37
CA GLY A 20 5.28 7.51 9.67
C GLY A 20 5.47 7.57 8.15
N PRO A 21 5.10 6.53 7.39
CA PRO A 21 5.39 6.45 5.96
C PRO A 21 4.57 7.51 5.20
N GLY A 22 5.27 8.25 4.36
CA GLY A 22 4.75 9.41 3.64
C GLY A 22 3.59 9.08 2.71
N GLU A 23 2.49 9.81 2.89
CA GLU A 23 1.65 10.14 1.76
C GLU A 23 2.45 10.99 0.77
N PRO A 24 2.28 10.79 -0.55
CA PRO A 24 2.88 11.67 -1.53
C PRO A 24 2.16 13.02 -1.42
N GLY A 25 2.73 13.91 -0.62
CA GLY A 25 2.47 15.34 -0.69
C GLY A 25 2.81 15.78 -2.10
N GLY A 26 1.80 15.81 -2.97
CA GLY A 26 1.83 16.49 -4.26
C GLY A 26 2.05 17.96 -4.01
N SER A 27 3.30 18.33 -3.77
CA SER A 27 3.80 19.69 -3.86
C SER A 27 3.83 20.08 -5.34
N ASP A 28 2.66 20.33 -5.91
CA ASP A 28 2.58 21.16 -7.11
C ASP A 28 2.74 22.62 -6.68
N GLY A 29 4.01 22.97 -6.44
CA GLY A 29 4.52 24.32 -6.25
C GLY A 29 4.52 25.14 -7.54
N GLY A 30 3.54 24.95 -8.42
CA GLY A 30 3.19 25.96 -9.40
C GLY A 30 2.40 27.03 -8.67
N ARG A 31 2.90 28.27 -8.58
CA ARG A 31 2.11 29.43 -8.16
C ARG A 31 1.03 29.69 -9.23
N ALA A 32 0.03 28.81 -9.29
CA ALA A 32 -1.16 29.03 -10.08
C ALA A 32 -1.79 30.32 -9.56
N VAL A 33 -1.91 31.31 -10.43
CA VAL A 33 -2.65 32.54 -10.12
C VAL A 33 -4.01 32.06 -9.62
N PRO A 34 -4.40 32.39 -8.36
CA PRO A 34 -5.61 31.83 -7.79
C PRO A 34 -6.78 32.19 -8.72
N TRP A 35 -7.57 31.21 -9.15
CA TRP A 35 -8.67 31.38 -10.11
C TRP A 35 -9.56 32.61 -9.85
N GLY A 36 -9.71 33.01 -8.58
CA GLY A 36 -10.41 34.24 -8.19
C GLY A 36 -9.79 35.53 -8.76
N VAL A 37 -8.47 35.63 -8.88
CA VAL A 37 -7.77 36.77 -9.50
C VAL A 37 -8.03 36.80 -11.00
N LEU A 38 -7.93 35.67 -11.69
CA LEU A 38 -8.22 35.57 -13.12
C LEU A 38 -9.67 35.95 -13.41
N LEU A 39 -10.61 35.50 -12.58
CA LEU A 39 -12.02 35.91 -12.65
C LEU A 39 -12.19 37.41 -12.42
N THR A 40 -11.44 38.03 -11.50
CA THR A 40 -11.57 39.47 -11.22
C THR A 40 -10.95 40.35 -12.30
N VAL A 41 -9.81 39.93 -12.86
CA VAL A 41 -9.18 40.60 -14.00
C VAL A 41 -10.06 40.46 -15.24
N GLY A 42 -10.59 39.26 -15.49
CA GLY A 42 -11.54 39.00 -16.58
C GLY A 42 -12.84 39.78 -16.44
N ALA A 43 -13.42 39.86 -15.24
CA ALA A 43 -14.63 40.64 -14.98
C ALA A 43 -14.38 42.15 -15.04
N GLY A 44 -13.21 42.63 -14.60
CA GLY A 44 -12.79 44.03 -14.76
C GLY A 44 -12.60 44.42 -16.22
N LEU A 45 -11.96 43.54 -17.02
CA LEU A 45 -11.85 43.70 -18.47
C LEU A 45 -13.22 43.66 -19.15
N GLY A 46 -14.08 42.72 -18.76
CA GLY A 46 -15.45 42.62 -19.25
C GLY A 46 -16.28 43.87 -18.94
N TRP A 47 -16.12 44.43 -17.73
CA TRP A 47 -16.73 45.71 -17.36
C TRP A 47 -16.18 46.88 -18.17
N ALA A 48 -14.86 46.96 -18.37
CA ALA A 48 -14.25 48.02 -19.18
C ALA A 48 -14.75 47.98 -20.64
N VAL A 49 -14.91 46.78 -21.22
CA VAL A 49 -15.51 46.58 -22.55
C VAL A 49 -16.98 47.00 -22.58
N LEU A 50 -17.77 46.56 -21.59
CA LEU A 50 -19.18 46.93 -21.47
C LEU A 50 -19.35 48.45 -21.31
N TYR A 51 -18.52 49.08 -20.48
CA TYR A 51 -18.54 50.51 -20.23
C TYR A 51 -18.17 51.30 -21.49
N ALA A 52 -17.12 50.90 -22.20
CA ALA A 52 -16.74 51.51 -23.48
C ALA A 52 -17.86 51.38 -24.54
N LEU A 53 -18.57 50.25 -24.55
CA LEU A 53 -19.73 50.02 -25.41
C LEU A 53 -20.91 50.93 -25.04
N LEU A 54 -21.26 51.02 -23.75
CA LEU A 54 -22.32 51.90 -23.25
C LEU A 54 -22.01 53.38 -23.49
N TYR A 55 -20.73 53.75 -23.38
CA TYR A 55 -20.26 55.10 -23.72
C TYR A 55 -20.45 55.41 -25.20
N ARG A 56 -20.06 54.48 -26.10
CA ARG A 56 -20.28 54.62 -27.56
C ARG A 56 -21.76 54.67 -27.96
N LEU A 57 -22.62 53.98 -27.20
CA LEU A 57 -24.08 54.00 -27.39
C LEU A 57 -24.74 55.26 -26.80
N GLY A 58 -23.97 56.19 -26.22
CA GLY A 58 -24.48 57.45 -25.67
C GLY A 58 -25.05 57.35 -24.25
N TYR A 59 -25.17 56.14 -23.68
CA TYR A 59 -25.74 55.92 -22.35
C TYR A 59 -24.93 56.56 -21.22
N ASN A 60 -23.60 56.65 -21.35
CA ASN A 60 -22.70 57.24 -20.35
C ASN A 60 -21.99 58.50 -20.86
N SER A 61 -22.54 59.15 -21.89
CA SER A 61 -21.95 60.34 -22.53
C SER A 61 -21.83 61.54 -21.58
N TYR A 62 -22.55 61.54 -20.45
CA TYR A 62 -22.46 62.54 -19.39
C TYR A 62 -21.18 62.42 -18.53
N VAL A 63 -20.44 61.30 -18.61
CA VAL A 63 -19.21 61.09 -17.83
C VAL A 63 -17.97 61.55 -18.60
N PRO A 64 -17.08 62.38 -18.02
CA PRO A 64 -15.83 62.75 -18.66
C PRO A 64 -14.89 61.54 -18.89
N GLY A 65 -14.23 61.47 -20.05
CA GLY A 65 -13.37 60.34 -20.41
C GLY A 65 -12.18 60.09 -19.45
N TRP A 66 -11.67 61.14 -18.79
CA TRP A 66 -10.62 60.99 -17.77
C TRP A 66 -11.12 60.25 -16.53
N LEU A 67 -12.39 60.43 -16.15
CA LEU A 67 -13.01 59.74 -15.02
C LEU A 67 -13.16 58.24 -15.32
N ALA A 68 -13.47 57.90 -16.57
CA ALA A 68 -13.53 56.51 -17.02
C ALA A 68 -12.16 55.83 -16.98
N ALA A 69 -11.07 56.53 -17.34
CA ALA A 69 -9.72 56.00 -17.22
C ALA A 69 -9.33 55.75 -15.75
N VAL A 70 -9.68 56.68 -14.86
CA VAL A 70 -9.47 56.53 -13.41
C VAL A 70 -10.26 55.34 -12.86
N ASP A 71 -11.51 55.14 -13.29
CA ASP A 71 -12.34 53.99 -12.90
C ASP A 71 -11.66 52.66 -13.18
N VAL A 72 -11.10 52.48 -14.39
CA VAL A 72 -10.38 51.25 -14.76
C VAL A 72 -9.14 51.03 -13.89
N VAL A 73 -8.37 52.09 -13.60
CA VAL A 73 -7.18 52.01 -12.73
C VAL A 73 -7.55 51.58 -11.31
N LEU A 74 -8.64 52.13 -10.76
CA LEU A 74 -9.17 51.74 -9.44
C LEU A 74 -9.66 50.29 -9.43
N GLY A 75 -10.29 49.82 -10.51
CA GLY A 75 -10.66 48.41 -10.71
C GLY A 75 -9.47 47.46 -10.67
N VAL A 76 -8.38 47.80 -11.38
CA VAL A 76 -7.12 47.02 -11.36
C VAL A 76 -6.49 47.05 -9.97
N ALA A 77 -6.44 48.21 -9.31
CA ALA A 77 -5.95 48.32 -7.94
C ALA A 77 -6.75 47.42 -6.98
N ALA A 78 -8.08 47.39 -7.10
CA ALA A 78 -8.93 46.52 -6.29
C ALA A 78 -8.63 45.03 -6.54
N ALA A 79 -8.40 44.63 -7.80
CA ALA A 79 -7.98 43.27 -8.12
C ALA A 79 -6.62 42.91 -7.51
N LEU A 80 -5.66 43.85 -7.50
CA LEU A 80 -4.36 43.66 -6.86
C LEU A 80 -4.47 43.48 -5.33
N VAL A 81 -5.38 44.20 -4.68
CA VAL A 81 -5.64 44.06 -3.23
C VAL A 81 -6.13 42.64 -2.89
N LEU A 82 -6.79 41.93 -3.81
CA LEU A 82 -7.25 40.55 -3.58
C LEU A 82 -6.09 39.55 -3.39
N PHE A 83 -4.87 39.85 -3.82
CA PHE A 83 -3.72 39.01 -3.52
C PHE A 83 -3.37 39.02 -2.02
N ALA A 84 -3.73 40.07 -1.29
CA ALA A 84 -3.55 40.16 0.16
C ALA A 84 -4.63 39.39 0.95
N ARG A 85 -5.72 38.93 0.30
CA ARG A 85 -6.86 38.25 0.93
C ARG A 85 -6.52 37.00 1.77
N PRO A 86 -5.48 36.18 1.48
CA PRO A 86 -5.15 35.03 2.30
C PRO A 86 -4.58 35.42 3.65
N ARG A 87 -3.86 36.56 3.72
CA ARG A 87 -3.22 37.05 4.94
C ARG A 87 -4.10 38.01 5.71
N PHE A 88 -4.77 38.94 5.03
CA PHE A 88 -5.53 40.02 5.66
C PHE A 88 -6.95 40.14 5.08
N PRO A 89 -7.84 39.16 5.31
CA PRO A 89 -9.15 39.11 4.64
C PRO A 89 -10.05 40.31 4.95
N LEU A 90 -10.03 40.81 6.19
CA LEU A 90 -10.84 41.96 6.59
C LEU A 90 -10.31 43.27 5.98
N ALA A 91 -9.00 43.51 6.10
CA ALA A 91 -8.38 44.72 5.56
C ALA A 91 -8.50 44.78 4.04
N SER A 92 -8.28 43.65 3.33
CA SER A 92 -8.47 43.60 1.88
C SER A 92 -9.92 43.89 1.48
N ALA A 93 -10.90 43.39 2.25
CA ALA A 93 -12.31 43.64 1.96
C ALA A 93 -12.72 45.09 2.25
N ALA A 94 -12.23 45.69 3.33
CA ALA A 94 -12.46 47.10 3.63
C ALA A 94 -11.88 48.02 2.55
N VAL A 95 -10.64 47.76 2.11
CA VAL A 95 -9.99 48.54 1.03
C VAL A 95 -10.73 48.37 -0.30
N VAL A 96 -11.11 47.15 -0.67
CA VAL A 96 -11.88 46.91 -1.90
C VAL A 96 -13.28 47.54 -1.82
N GLY A 97 -13.92 47.52 -0.65
CA GLY A 97 -15.18 48.22 -0.39
C GLY A 97 -15.05 49.73 -0.60
N LEU A 98 -14.00 50.34 -0.06
CA LEU A 98 -13.69 51.75 -0.26
C LEU A 98 -13.45 52.07 -1.74
N LEU A 99 -12.64 51.27 -2.43
CA LEU A 99 -12.40 51.45 -3.87
C LEU A 99 -13.70 51.33 -4.68
N SER A 100 -14.59 50.42 -4.29
CA SER A 100 -15.88 50.21 -4.98
C SER A 100 -16.94 51.24 -4.67
N ALA A 101 -16.75 52.05 -3.63
CA ALA A 101 -17.57 53.23 -3.41
C ALA A 101 -17.24 54.36 -4.40
N LEU A 102 -16.02 54.38 -4.94
CA LEU A 102 -15.55 55.39 -5.90
C LEU A 102 -15.44 54.87 -7.35
N SER A 103 -15.50 53.55 -7.54
CA SER A 103 -15.25 52.90 -8.83
C SER A 103 -16.27 51.81 -9.12
N SER A 104 -16.90 51.88 -10.30
CA SER A 104 -17.79 50.83 -10.79
C SER A 104 -16.99 49.61 -11.29
N ALA A 105 -15.79 49.83 -11.84
CA ALA A 105 -14.93 48.76 -12.33
C ALA A 105 -14.42 47.79 -11.24
N SER A 106 -14.40 48.20 -9.97
CA SER A 106 -14.01 47.32 -8.86
C SER A 106 -15.13 46.43 -8.33
N LEU A 107 -16.36 46.50 -8.88
CA LEU A 107 -17.51 45.71 -8.43
C LEU A 107 -17.22 44.20 -8.41
N ALA A 108 -16.54 43.68 -9.44
CA ALA A 108 -16.18 42.26 -9.48
C ALA A 108 -15.21 41.87 -8.36
N ALA A 109 -14.27 42.76 -8.03
CA ALA A 109 -13.37 42.55 -6.90
C ALA A 109 -14.13 42.56 -5.57
N LEU A 110 -15.13 43.43 -5.42
CA LEU A 110 -16.00 43.48 -4.25
C LEU A 110 -16.79 42.18 -4.06
N VAL A 111 -17.39 41.65 -5.12
CA VAL A 111 -18.14 40.37 -5.10
C VAL A 111 -17.23 39.24 -4.60
N VAL A 112 -16.04 39.09 -5.21
CA VAL A 112 -15.09 38.04 -4.82
C VAL A 112 -14.58 38.24 -3.38
N SER A 113 -14.35 39.49 -2.99
CA SER A 113 -13.89 39.83 -1.64
C SER A 113 -14.94 39.51 -0.58
N LEU A 114 -16.20 39.89 -0.78
CA LEU A 114 -17.30 39.65 0.16
C LEU A 114 -17.65 38.17 0.29
N ILE A 115 -17.73 37.43 -0.82
CA ILE A 115 -17.95 35.97 -0.79
C ILE A 115 -16.80 35.30 -0.02
N GLY A 116 -15.55 35.67 -0.32
CA GLY A 116 -14.37 35.15 0.35
C GLY A 116 -14.30 35.50 1.83
N LEU A 117 -14.66 36.73 2.20
CA LEU A 117 -14.70 37.19 3.59
C LEU A 117 -15.77 36.43 4.37
N THR A 118 -16.98 36.30 3.82
CA THR A 118 -18.09 35.57 4.47
C THR A 118 -17.74 34.10 4.70
N ALA A 119 -17.04 33.48 3.73
CA ALA A 119 -16.59 32.10 3.86
C ALA A 119 -15.57 31.92 5.01
N ARG A 120 -14.69 32.89 5.26
CA ARG A 120 -13.55 32.79 6.20
C ARG A 120 -13.80 33.41 7.57
N ARG A 121 -14.65 34.43 7.65
CA ARG A 121 -14.91 35.24 8.84
C ARG A 121 -16.39 35.15 9.25
N PRO A 122 -16.78 35.62 10.44
CA PRO A 122 -18.19 35.66 10.80
C PRO A 122 -18.96 36.62 9.88
N TRP A 123 -20.20 36.27 9.57
CA TRP A 123 -21.01 36.94 8.54
C TRP A 123 -21.25 38.43 8.85
N TRP A 124 -21.29 38.80 10.13
CA TRP A 124 -21.48 40.20 10.54
C TRP A 124 -20.31 41.10 10.10
N GLN A 125 -19.08 40.58 9.97
CA GLN A 125 -17.95 41.36 9.46
C GLN A 125 -18.13 41.67 7.97
N ALA A 126 -18.59 40.69 7.19
CA ALA A 126 -18.90 40.90 5.78
C ALA A 126 -20.11 41.82 5.60
N ALA A 127 -21.13 41.69 6.45
CA ALA A 127 -22.29 42.58 6.44
C ALA A 127 -21.90 44.02 6.79
N ALA A 128 -21.01 44.22 7.77
CA ALA A 128 -20.49 45.54 8.12
C ALA A 128 -19.69 46.18 6.96
N VAL A 129 -18.84 45.41 6.28
CA VAL A 129 -18.12 45.89 5.08
C VAL A 129 -19.08 46.22 3.93
N ALA A 130 -20.08 45.38 3.69
CA ALA A 130 -21.10 45.62 2.66
C ALA A 130 -21.92 46.89 2.97
N ALA A 131 -22.40 47.04 4.20
CA ALA A 131 -23.12 48.22 4.64
C ALA A 131 -22.25 49.49 4.55
N GLY A 132 -21.00 49.42 5.02
CA GLY A 132 -20.05 50.51 4.90
C GLY A 132 -19.79 50.92 3.45
N THR A 133 -19.71 49.95 2.53
CA THR A 133 -19.54 50.21 1.09
C THR A 133 -20.73 50.98 0.52
N VAL A 134 -21.97 50.65 0.91
CA VAL A 134 -23.18 51.38 0.50
C VAL A 134 -23.17 52.80 1.06
N VAL A 135 -22.86 52.97 2.35
CA VAL A 135 -22.83 54.30 2.99
C VAL A 135 -21.78 55.21 2.36
N VAL A 136 -20.57 54.70 2.15
CA VAL A 136 -19.47 55.48 1.55
C VAL A 136 -19.72 55.74 0.06
N GLY A 137 -20.41 54.83 -0.63
CA GLY A 137 -20.77 55.00 -2.05
C GLY A 137 -21.96 55.94 -2.27
N LEU A 138 -22.78 56.21 -1.26
CA LEU A 138 -24.02 57.01 -1.40
C LEU A 138 -23.80 58.37 -2.10
N PRO A 139 -22.76 59.16 -1.79
CA PRO A 139 -22.51 60.43 -2.50
C PRO A 139 -22.26 60.23 -3.99
N TRP A 140 -21.58 59.16 -4.39
CA TRP A 140 -21.37 58.82 -5.80
C TRP A 140 -22.70 58.51 -6.51
N PHE A 141 -23.57 57.73 -5.86
CA PHE A 141 -24.92 57.44 -6.39
C PHE A 141 -25.75 58.71 -6.57
N LEU A 142 -25.68 59.65 -5.64
CA LEU A 142 -26.47 60.89 -5.69
C LEU A 142 -25.92 61.95 -6.66
N LEU A 143 -24.61 61.97 -6.90
CA LEU A 143 -23.97 63.01 -7.73
C LEU A 143 -23.78 62.59 -9.19
N VAL A 144 -23.65 61.29 -9.47
CA VAL A 144 -23.28 60.78 -10.81
C VAL A 144 -24.44 60.11 -11.53
N ILE A 145 -25.36 59.45 -10.80
CA ILE A 145 -26.49 58.74 -11.41
C ILE A 145 -27.68 59.69 -11.53
N PRO A 146 -28.40 59.71 -12.68
CA PRO A 146 -29.60 60.52 -12.84
C PRO A 146 -30.65 60.24 -11.76
N ASP A 147 -31.27 61.27 -11.21
CA ASP A 147 -32.20 61.19 -10.05
C ASP A 147 -33.27 60.08 -10.19
N HIS A 148 -33.86 59.94 -11.38
CA HIS A 148 -34.91 58.93 -11.64
C HIS A 148 -34.42 57.47 -11.61
N GLN A 149 -33.09 57.23 -11.58
CA GLN A 149 -32.49 55.90 -11.58
C GLN A 149 -31.82 55.53 -10.25
N VAL A 150 -31.59 56.49 -9.36
CA VAL A 150 -30.85 56.28 -8.10
C VAL A 150 -31.49 55.18 -7.24
N ALA A 151 -32.82 55.23 -7.07
CA ALA A 151 -33.54 54.24 -6.26
C ALA A 151 -33.40 52.82 -6.82
N PHE A 152 -33.54 52.67 -8.14
CA PHE A 152 -33.37 51.39 -8.81
C PHE A 152 -31.93 50.86 -8.67
N ALA A 153 -30.93 51.72 -8.89
CA ALA A 153 -29.52 51.35 -8.78
C ALA A 153 -29.14 50.91 -7.35
N LEU A 154 -29.63 51.62 -6.33
CA LEU A 154 -29.44 51.25 -4.92
C LEU A 154 -30.07 49.89 -4.60
N VAL A 155 -31.30 49.64 -5.06
CA VAL A 155 -31.96 48.33 -4.87
C VAL A 155 -31.15 47.22 -5.51
N VAL A 156 -30.67 47.40 -6.74
CA VAL A 156 -29.84 46.40 -7.45
C VAL A 156 -28.54 46.12 -6.69
N VAL A 157 -27.84 47.14 -6.20
CA VAL A 157 -26.60 46.96 -5.43
C VAL A 157 -26.84 46.28 -4.10
N VAL A 158 -27.88 46.66 -3.36
CA VAL A 158 -28.23 46.02 -2.10
C VAL A 158 -28.57 44.55 -2.31
N LEU A 159 -29.38 44.22 -3.33
CA LEU A 159 -29.70 42.83 -3.68
C LEU A 159 -28.45 42.03 -4.07
N LEU A 160 -27.54 42.63 -4.83
CA LEU A 160 -26.26 42.01 -5.20
C LEU A 160 -25.40 41.71 -3.96
N LEU A 161 -25.27 42.65 -3.03
CA LEU A 161 -24.50 42.48 -1.79
C LEU A 161 -25.12 41.42 -0.88
N LEU A 162 -26.45 41.41 -0.73
CA LEU A 162 -27.19 40.36 -0.03
C LEU A 162 -27.00 39.00 -0.69
N GLY A 163 -27.03 38.94 -2.01
CA GLY A 163 -26.73 37.74 -2.79
C GLY A 163 -25.31 37.22 -2.53
N CYS A 164 -24.32 38.11 -2.47
CA CYS A 164 -22.93 37.76 -2.15
C CYS A 164 -22.79 37.20 -0.73
N LEU A 165 -23.46 37.81 0.25
CA LEU A 165 -23.51 37.33 1.64
C LEU A 165 -24.16 35.94 1.72
N GLY A 166 -25.33 35.77 1.09
CA GLY A 166 -26.03 34.49 1.03
C GLY A 166 -25.22 33.40 0.36
N TRP A 167 -24.58 33.70 -0.77
CA TRP A 167 -23.72 32.75 -1.48
C TRP A 167 -22.47 32.40 -0.67
N GLY A 168 -21.85 33.39 -0.02
CA GLY A 168 -20.72 33.16 0.88
C GLY A 168 -21.07 32.27 2.07
N LEU A 169 -22.26 32.44 2.66
CA LEU A 169 -22.79 31.57 3.71
C LEU A 169 -23.07 30.15 3.22
N ALA A 170 -23.67 30.01 2.03
CA ALA A 170 -23.92 28.71 1.39
C ALA A 170 -22.60 27.98 1.11
N LEU A 171 -21.60 28.67 0.56
CA LEU A 171 -20.27 28.12 0.30
C LEU A 171 -19.59 27.68 1.60
N LYS A 172 -19.67 28.49 2.65
CA LYS A 172 -19.17 28.13 3.99
C LYS A 172 -19.82 26.87 4.53
N SER A 173 -21.14 26.75 4.39
CA SER A 173 -21.90 25.56 4.79
C SER A 173 -21.46 24.33 4.00
N ARG A 174 -21.31 24.46 2.68
CA ARG A 174 -20.84 23.39 1.78
C ARG A 174 -19.43 22.92 2.14
N ILE A 175 -18.48 23.84 2.36
CA ILE A 175 -17.10 23.50 2.74
C ILE A 175 -17.10 22.72 4.06
N ARG A 176 -17.81 23.21 5.08
CA ARG A 176 -17.93 22.53 6.38
C ARG A 176 -18.58 21.16 6.27
N LEU A 177 -19.59 21.01 5.42
CA LEU A 177 -20.24 19.72 5.18
C LEU A 177 -19.26 18.72 4.54
N VAL A 178 -18.51 19.15 3.53
CA VAL A 178 -17.50 18.30 2.87
C VAL A 178 -16.40 17.91 3.84
N GLU A 179 -15.92 18.84 4.67
CA GLU A 179 -14.94 18.55 5.73
C GLU A 179 -15.48 17.52 6.72
N ARG A 180 -16.71 17.68 7.21
CA ARG A 180 -17.36 16.71 8.10
C ARG A 180 -17.50 15.33 7.45
N LEU A 181 -17.98 15.27 6.22
CA LEU A 181 -18.12 14.00 5.48
C LEU A 181 -16.77 13.30 5.29
N ARG A 182 -15.69 14.06 5.05
CA ARG A 182 -14.33 13.51 4.97
C ARG A 182 -13.88 12.94 6.30
N GLU A 183 -14.08 13.67 7.39
CA GLU A 183 -13.78 13.17 8.74
C GLU A 183 -14.57 11.90 9.07
N ASP A 184 -15.86 11.84 8.72
CA ASP A 184 -16.71 10.68 9.00
C ASP A 184 -16.29 9.46 8.18
N VAL A 185 -15.89 9.64 6.92
CA VAL A 185 -15.32 8.55 6.10
C VAL A 185 -14.02 8.03 6.72
N LEU A 186 -13.15 8.90 7.22
CA LEU A 186 -11.91 8.49 7.87
C LEU A 186 -12.19 7.72 9.18
N ARG A 187 -13.12 8.20 10.01
CA ARG A 187 -13.56 7.52 11.23
C ARG A 187 -14.15 6.15 10.93
N ALA A 188 -15.06 6.06 9.96
CA ALA A 188 -15.70 4.80 9.56
C ALA A 188 -14.70 3.77 9.02
N ARG A 189 -13.65 4.21 8.30
CA ARG A 189 -12.55 3.34 7.86
C ARG A 189 -11.75 2.80 9.04
N ALA A 190 -11.34 3.67 9.97
CA ALA A 190 -10.60 3.26 11.16
C ALA A 190 -11.41 2.26 12.02
N ASP A 191 -12.71 2.49 12.19
CA ASP A 191 -13.59 1.58 12.92
C ASP A 191 -13.74 0.22 12.22
N ARG A 192 -13.83 0.21 10.89
CA ARG A 192 -13.90 -1.03 10.10
C ARG A 192 -12.62 -1.86 10.27
N ASP A 193 -11.45 -1.22 10.17
CA ASP A 193 -10.17 -1.90 10.31
C ASP A 193 -9.99 -2.47 11.73
N ARG A 194 -10.42 -1.72 12.74
CA ARG A 194 -10.45 -2.19 14.12
C ARG A 194 -11.33 -3.42 14.29
N ARG A 195 -12.58 -3.38 13.80
CA ARG A 195 -13.51 -4.53 13.87
C ARG A 195 -12.97 -5.76 13.14
N LEU A 196 -12.32 -5.57 11.99
CA LEU A 196 -11.69 -6.67 11.26
C LEU A 196 -10.51 -7.27 12.05
N SER A 197 -9.71 -6.44 12.70
CA SER A 197 -8.61 -6.92 13.56
C SER A 197 -9.12 -7.68 14.79
N GLU A 198 -10.17 -7.19 15.43
CA GLU A 198 -10.82 -7.81 16.58
C GLU A 198 -11.45 -9.15 16.18
N ALA A 199 -12.21 -9.18 15.07
CA ALA A 199 -12.80 -10.41 14.53
C ALA A 199 -11.73 -11.46 14.17
N ARG A 200 -10.60 -11.06 13.58
CA ARG A 200 -9.48 -11.98 13.30
C ARG A 200 -8.84 -12.50 14.58
N ALA A 201 -8.69 -11.67 15.61
CA ALA A 201 -8.16 -12.10 16.90
C ALA A 201 -9.10 -13.09 17.60
N ASP A 202 -10.40 -12.85 17.55
CA ASP A 202 -11.41 -13.75 18.12
C ASP A 202 -11.48 -15.08 17.37
N GLU A 203 -11.39 -15.04 16.03
CA GLU A 203 -11.27 -16.24 15.19
C GLU A 203 -10.05 -17.07 15.59
N ARG A 204 -8.87 -16.44 15.71
CA ARG A 204 -7.64 -17.12 16.15
C ARG A 204 -7.78 -17.72 17.55
N ARG A 205 -8.44 -17.03 18.49
CA ARG A 205 -8.73 -17.57 19.84
C ARG A 205 -9.72 -18.73 19.80
N ARG A 206 -10.68 -18.71 18.87
CA ARG A 206 -11.62 -19.83 18.68
C ARG A 206 -10.89 -21.06 18.15
N ILE A 207 -10.11 -20.89 17.09
CA ILE A 207 -9.32 -21.98 16.49
C ILE A 207 -8.34 -22.55 17.52
N ALA A 208 -7.64 -21.71 18.29
CA ALA A 208 -6.72 -22.19 19.33
C ALA A 208 -7.42 -23.04 20.40
N ARG A 209 -8.66 -22.69 20.78
CA ARG A 209 -9.46 -23.48 21.73
C ARG A 209 -9.90 -24.81 21.11
N GLU A 210 -10.44 -24.78 19.89
CA GLU A 210 -10.82 -26.00 19.17
C GLU A 210 -9.62 -26.95 19.00
N MET A 211 -8.43 -26.41 18.68
CA MET A 211 -7.18 -27.18 18.61
C MET A 211 -6.77 -27.73 19.98
N HIS A 212 -6.89 -26.95 21.04
CA HIS A 212 -6.57 -27.40 22.40
C HIS A 212 -7.49 -28.53 22.85
N ASP A 213 -8.79 -28.44 22.55
CA ASP A 213 -9.78 -29.46 22.92
C ASP A 213 -9.52 -30.79 22.18
N VAL A 214 -9.24 -30.73 20.87
CA VAL A 214 -8.87 -31.93 20.09
C VAL A 214 -7.56 -32.54 20.60
N LEU A 215 -6.56 -31.71 20.89
CA LEU A 215 -5.29 -32.16 21.45
C LEU A 215 -5.47 -32.81 22.82
N ALA A 216 -6.20 -32.16 23.72
CA ALA A 216 -6.45 -32.64 25.08
C ALA A 216 -7.18 -33.99 25.05
N HIS A 217 -8.23 -34.12 24.23
CA HIS A 217 -8.96 -35.37 24.07
C HIS A 217 -8.05 -36.52 23.60
N ARG A 218 -7.17 -36.27 22.64
CA ARG A 218 -6.24 -37.30 22.12
C ARG A 218 -5.14 -37.66 23.10
N MET A 219 -4.60 -36.68 23.84
CA MET A 219 -3.64 -36.94 24.91
C MET A 219 -4.27 -37.80 26.01
N SER A 220 -5.55 -37.57 26.32
CA SER A 220 -6.29 -38.42 27.27
C SER A 220 -6.41 -39.86 26.77
N LEU A 221 -6.78 -40.08 25.50
CA LEU A 221 -6.85 -41.43 24.91
C LEU A 221 -5.48 -42.13 24.90
N LEU A 222 -4.41 -41.42 24.54
CA LEU A 222 -3.05 -41.96 24.56
C LEU A 222 -2.64 -42.37 25.98
N SER A 223 -2.92 -41.53 26.97
CA SER A 223 -2.62 -41.77 28.39
C SER A 223 -3.39 -42.98 28.93
N VAL A 224 -4.66 -43.15 28.54
CA VAL A 224 -5.48 -44.33 28.90
C VAL A 224 -4.90 -45.61 28.28
N HIS A 225 -4.55 -45.62 26.99
CA HIS A 225 -3.97 -46.79 26.34
C HIS A 225 -2.59 -47.15 26.88
N ALA A 226 -1.74 -46.14 27.14
CA ALA A 226 -0.44 -46.34 27.78
C ALA A 226 -0.58 -46.86 29.22
N GLY A 227 -1.54 -46.30 29.98
CA GLY A 227 -1.86 -46.74 31.34
C GLY A 227 -2.39 -48.17 31.39
N ALA A 228 -3.25 -48.56 30.45
CA ALA A 228 -3.76 -49.93 30.32
C ALA A 228 -2.64 -50.92 30.00
N LEU A 229 -1.71 -50.56 29.10
CA LEU A 229 -0.53 -51.38 28.80
C LEU A 229 0.38 -51.53 30.03
N ALA A 230 0.69 -50.43 30.72
CA ALA A 230 1.51 -50.44 31.94
C ALA A 230 0.86 -51.23 33.09
N TYR A 231 -0.47 -51.22 33.19
CA TYR A 231 -1.22 -52.02 34.15
C TYR A 231 -1.12 -53.52 33.84
N ARG A 232 -1.30 -53.91 32.57
CA ARG A 232 -1.15 -55.31 32.14
C ARG A 232 0.25 -55.86 32.38
N VAL A 233 1.29 -55.07 32.08
CA VAL A 233 2.69 -55.46 32.34
C VAL A 233 2.91 -55.69 33.84
N ARG A 234 2.49 -54.76 34.70
CA ARG A 234 2.61 -54.91 36.17
C ARG A 234 1.87 -56.12 36.73
N GLN A 235 0.66 -56.42 36.23
CA GLN A 235 -0.08 -57.61 36.67
C GLN A 235 0.68 -58.90 36.34
N SER A 236 1.40 -58.93 35.21
CA SER A 236 2.22 -60.09 34.86
C SER A 236 3.47 -60.23 35.72
N GLU A 237 4.13 -59.11 36.06
CA GLU A 237 5.30 -59.09 36.95
C GLU A 237 4.94 -59.52 38.39
N GLN A 238 3.71 -59.22 38.82
CA GLN A 238 3.18 -59.63 40.13
C GLN A 238 2.63 -61.06 40.15
N GLY A 239 2.68 -61.80 39.04
CA GLY A 239 2.18 -63.17 38.93
C GLY A 239 0.66 -63.30 38.94
N GLN A 240 -0.08 -62.18 38.79
CA GLN A 240 -1.55 -62.15 38.79
C GLN A 240 -2.14 -62.42 37.39
N ALA A 241 -1.34 -62.32 36.34
CA ALA A 241 -1.74 -62.61 34.96
C ALA A 241 -0.60 -63.24 34.15
N PRO A 242 -0.87 -64.00 33.08
CA PRO A 242 0.17 -64.50 32.17
C PRO A 242 0.98 -63.35 31.55
N PRO A 243 2.29 -63.52 31.32
CA PRO A 243 3.10 -62.52 30.63
C PRO A 243 2.53 -62.25 29.23
N PRO A 244 2.37 -60.98 28.82
CA PRO A 244 1.86 -60.65 27.50
C PRO A 244 2.81 -61.20 26.43
N THR A 245 2.23 -61.84 25.41
CA THR A 245 2.99 -62.31 24.25
C THR A 245 3.56 -61.15 23.46
N ALA A 246 4.67 -61.38 22.75
CA ALA A 246 5.32 -60.36 21.92
C ALA A 246 4.37 -59.75 20.86
N GLU A 247 3.42 -60.54 20.34
CA GLU A 247 2.38 -60.06 19.42
C GLU A 247 1.39 -59.11 20.09
N GLU A 248 0.91 -59.42 21.30
CA GLU A 248 -0.01 -58.54 22.04
C GLU A 248 0.65 -57.22 22.44
N LEU A 249 1.91 -57.26 22.85
CA LEU A 249 2.70 -56.07 23.17
C LEU A 249 2.92 -55.21 21.90
N GLY A 250 3.25 -55.86 20.78
CA GLY A 250 3.42 -55.21 19.47
C GLY A 250 2.13 -54.54 18.98
N ALA A 251 0.98 -55.20 19.15
CA ALA A 251 -0.32 -54.63 18.79
C ALA A 251 -0.68 -53.40 19.63
N ALA A 252 -0.47 -53.44 20.95
CA ALA A 252 -0.73 -52.32 21.84
C ALA A 252 0.17 -51.11 21.54
N VAL A 253 1.47 -51.35 21.31
CA VAL A 253 2.41 -50.31 20.88
C VAL A 253 2.06 -49.76 19.49
N GLY A 254 1.58 -50.61 18.59
CA GLY A 254 1.05 -50.21 17.29
C GLY A 254 -0.11 -49.23 17.39
N VAL A 255 -1.10 -49.52 18.24
CA VAL A 255 -2.26 -48.62 18.49
C VAL A 255 -1.83 -47.26 19.05
N ILE A 256 -0.86 -47.24 19.98
CA ILE A 256 -0.29 -46.00 20.52
C ILE A 256 0.42 -45.20 19.41
N ARG A 257 1.26 -45.87 18.61
CA ARG A 257 2.00 -45.24 17.51
C ARG A 257 1.06 -44.69 16.43
N ASP A 258 0.03 -45.43 16.06
CA ASP A 258 -0.90 -45.02 15.01
C ASP A 258 -1.77 -43.83 15.48
N ASN A 259 -2.21 -43.82 16.74
CA ASN A 259 -2.91 -42.67 17.31
C ASN A 259 -2.02 -41.43 17.44
N ALA A 260 -0.73 -41.60 17.79
CA ALA A 260 0.23 -40.50 17.82
C ALA A 260 0.49 -39.90 16.42
N HIS A 261 0.63 -40.74 15.39
CA HIS A 261 0.81 -40.27 14.00
C HIS A 261 -0.45 -39.56 13.48
N ARG A 262 -1.64 -40.13 13.70
CA ARG A 262 -2.91 -39.46 13.33
C ARG A 262 -3.08 -38.10 14.02
N ALA A 263 -2.64 -37.96 15.27
CA ALA A 263 -2.66 -36.68 15.98
C ALA A 263 -1.72 -35.63 15.34
N LEU A 264 -0.52 -36.04 14.93
CA LEU A 264 0.44 -35.15 14.26
C LEU A 264 -0.04 -34.73 12.86
N ASP A 265 -0.65 -35.64 12.10
CA ASP A 265 -1.19 -35.34 10.77
C ASP A 265 -2.33 -34.33 10.82
N GLU A 266 -3.25 -34.47 11.78
CA GLU A 266 -4.38 -33.52 11.93
C GLU A 266 -3.92 -32.15 12.44
N LEU A 267 -2.98 -32.09 13.38
CA LEU A 267 -2.34 -30.82 13.79
C LEU A 267 -1.63 -30.16 12.61
N GLY A 268 -0.92 -30.96 11.80
CA GLY A 268 -0.27 -30.50 10.58
C GLY A 268 -1.26 -29.94 9.57
N GLY A 269 -2.43 -30.57 9.41
CA GLY A 269 -3.52 -30.12 8.56
C GLY A 269 -4.10 -28.77 8.98
N VAL A 270 -4.42 -28.61 10.28
CA VAL A 270 -4.97 -27.34 10.80
C VAL A 270 -3.93 -26.21 10.75
N LEU A 271 -2.67 -26.49 11.07
CA LEU A 271 -1.57 -25.53 10.93
C LEU A 271 -1.31 -25.12 9.48
N ALA A 272 -1.52 -26.03 8.52
CA ALA A 272 -1.41 -25.71 7.10
C ALA A 272 -2.52 -24.76 6.65
N VAL A 273 -3.77 -24.95 7.12
CA VAL A 273 -4.89 -24.05 6.85
C VAL A 273 -4.66 -22.67 7.49
N LEU A 274 -4.17 -22.61 8.72
CA LEU A 274 -3.82 -21.35 9.39
C LEU A 274 -2.69 -20.61 8.69
N ARG A 275 -1.63 -21.31 8.23
CA ARG A 275 -0.56 -20.69 7.45
C ARG A 275 -1.04 -20.19 6.09
N ALA A 276 -1.91 -20.94 5.42
CA ALA A 276 -2.49 -20.52 4.15
C ALA A 276 -3.36 -19.27 4.30
N ALA A 277 -4.06 -19.10 5.44
CA ALA A 277 -4.84 -17.91 5.75
C ALA A 277 -3.98 -16.70 6.15
N ASP A 278 -2.84 -16.92 6.81
CA ASP A 278 -1.88 -15.85 7.15
C ASP A 278 -1.06 -15.42 5.92
N THR A 279 -0.83 -16.30 4.93
CA THR A 279 -0.35 -15.92 3.60
C THR A 279 -1.51 -15.50 2.71
N GLY A 280 -2.06 -14.31 2.93
CA GLY A 280 -3.07 -13.74 2.05
C GLY A 280 -2.60 -13.66 0.58
N PRO A 281 -3.51 -13.72 -0.41
CA PRO A 281 -3.18 -13.60 -1.82
C PRO A 281 -2.84 -12.14 -2.14
N GLY A 282 -1.61 -11.72 -1.85
CA GLY A 282 -1.15 -10.40 -2.23
C GLY A 282 -0.07 -9.79 -1.35
N GLU A 283 1.08 -10.45 -1.19
CA GLU A 283 2.35 -9.75 -0.90
C GLU A 283 3.50 -10.42 -1.66
N GLY A 284 3.54 -10.16 -2.97
CA GLY A 284 4.78 -10.21 -3.72
C GLY A 284 5.50 -8.88 -3.54
N GLY A 285 6.50 -8.82 -2.65
CA GLY A 285 7.35 -7.65 -2.53
C GLY A 285 7.99 -7.47 -1.16
N THR A 286 9.28 -7.83 -1.06
CA THR A 286 10.33 -7.22 -0.22
C THR A 286 9.92 -6.68 1.15
N GLY A 287 10.22 -7.44 2.20
CA GLY A 287 10.17 -6.95 3.57
C GLY A 287 10.48 -8.04 4.57
N ALA A 288 11.76 -8.34 4.77
CA ALA A 288 12.19 -9.01 5.99
C ALA A 288 11.76 -8.16 7.18
N ARG A 289 10.84 -8.68 8.00
CA ARG A 289 10.66 -8.24 9.38
C ARG A 289 10.80 -9.45 10.29
N GLU A 290 11.78 -9.31 11.15
CA GLU A 290 12.28 -10.23 12.16
C GLU A 290 11.19 -10.58 13.17
N GLY A 291 11.14 -11.86 13.55
CA GLY A 291 10.18 -12.38 14.53
C GLY A 291 10.25 -13.89 14.69
N ALA A 292 11.33 -14.36 15.32
CA ALA A 292 11.49 -15.62 16.05
C ALA A 292 11.06 -16.94 15.37
N GLY A 293 12.07 -17.69 14.94
CA GLY A 293 11.98 -19.10 14.57
C GLY A 293 12.96 -19.38 13.44
N THR A 294 14.21 -19.72 13.78
CA THR A 294 15.21 -20.15 12.82
C THR A 294 14.71 -21.43 12.14
N ALA A 295 13.94 -21.27 11.06
CA ALA A 295 13.70 -22.34 10.13
C ALA A 295 15.08 -22.78 9.63
N PRO A 296 15.41 -24.08 9.66
CA PRO A 296 16.65 -24.53 9.05
C PRO A 296 16.68 -24.05 7.60
N PRO A 297 17.86 -23.66 7.07
CA PRO A 297 17.97 -23.19 5.70
C PRO A 297 17.26 -24.17 4.76
N GLN A 298 16.34 -23.66 3.95
CA GLN A 298 15.51 -24.49 3.09
C GLN A 298 16.43 -25.28 2.13
N PRO A 299 16.28 -26.61 2.05
CA PRO A 299 17.22 -27.45 1.31
C PRO A 299 17.18 -27.14 -0.18
N THR A 300 18.37 -27.00 -0.77
CA THR A 300 18.58 -26.57 -2.16
C THR A 300 19.02 -27.75 -3.03
N LEU A 301 19.30 -27.51 -4.32
CA LEU A 301 19.82 -28.56 -5.20
C LEU A 301 21.16 -29.12 -4.72
N ALA A 302 21.96 -28.33 -3.99
CA ALA A 302 23.22 -28.78 -3.39
C ALA A 302 23.01 -29.86 -2.30
N ASP A 303 21.84 -29.92 -1.69
CA ASP A 303 21.49 -30.92 -0.68
C ASP A 303 21.08 -32.27 -1.29
N LEU A 304 20.96 -32.36 -2.62
CA LEU A 304 20.41 -33.54 -3.29
C LEU A 304 21.28 -34.79 -3.07
N GLU A 305 22.61 -34.65 -3.09
CA GLU A 305 23.51 -35.78 -2.83
C GLU A 305 23.36 -36.32 -1.40
N ARG A 306 23.10 -35.43 -0.42
CA ARG A 306 22.82 -35.83 0.95
C ARG A 306 21.50 -36.57 1.04
N LEU A 307 20.44 -36.07 0.40
CA LEU A 307 19.13 -36.75 0.34
C LEU A 307 19.23 -38.17 -0.26
N LEU A 308 20.01 -38.33 -1.34
CA LEU A 308 20.21 -39.63 -1.99
C LEU A 308 21.00 -40.61 -1.11
N ARG A 309 22.00 -40.11 -0.36
CA ARG A 309 22.74 -40.91 0.63
C ARG A 309 21.85 -41.33 1.79
N GLU A 310 21.02 -40.43 2.32
CA GLU A 310 20.05 -40.75 3.38
C GLU A 310 19.04 -41.81 2.93
N ALA A 311 18.50 -41.67 1.71
CA ALA A 311 17.60 -42.65 1.12
C ALA A 311 18.26 -44.05 1.02
N THR A 312 19.50 -44.10 0.53
CA THR A 312 20.25 -45.37 0.41
C THR A 312 20.59 -45.96 1.78
N GLY A 313 21.01 -45.13 2.74
CA GLY A 313 21.30 -45.54 4.12
C GLY A 313 20.07 -46.06 4.87
N SER A 314 18.88 -45.62 4.47
CA SER A 314 17.59 -46.15 4.98
C SER A 314 17.14 -47.46 4.31
N GLY A 315 17.98 -48.06 3.45
CA GLY A 315 17.71 -49.35 2.80
C GLY A 315 17.01 -49.26 1.45
N GLN A 316 16.81 -48.07 0.87
CA GLN A 316 16.27 -47.94 -0.49
C GLN A 316 17.34 -48.25 -1.55
N ARG A 317 16.94 -48.95 -2.63
CA ARG A 317 17.82 -49.23 -3.77
C ARG A 317 17.76 -48.06 -4.77
N VAL A 318 18.60 -47.04 -4.58
CA VAL A 318 18.60 -45.82 -5.42
C VAL A 318 19.71 -45.86 -6.47
N SER A 319 19.38 -45.43 -7.69
CA SER A 319 20.29 -45.26 -8.82
C SER A 319 20.20 -43.82 -9.30
N ALA A 320 21.19 -42.98 -8.94
CA ALA A 320 21.16 -41.57 -9.27
C ALA A 320 22.15 -41.21 -10.39
N ARG A 321 21.73 -40.33 -11.31
CA ARG A 321 22.59 -39.72 -12.33
C ARG A 321 22.35 -38.21 -12.36
N LEU A 322 23.37 -37.45 -11.98
CA LEU A 322 23.36 -35.99 -11.93
C LEU A 322 24.26 -35.46 -13.05
N GLU A 323 23.67 -34.87 -14.09
CA GLU A 323 24.35 -34.32 -15.28
C GLU A 323 24.18 -32.80 -15.28
N LEU A 324 24.90 -32.11 -14.40
CA LEU A 324 24.88 -30.66 -14.23
C LEU A 324 26.25 -30.07 -14.63
N PRO A 325 26.31 -28.93 -15.34
CA PRO A 325 27.56 -28.31 -15.76
C PRO A 325 28.28 -27.66 -14.57
N GLY A 326 29.35 -28.29 -14.08
CA GLY A 326 30.31 -27.72 -13.13
C GLY A 326 29.68 -26.95 -11.95
N ASP A 327 30.22 -25.77 -11.64
CA ASP A 327 29.79 -24.90 -10.53
C ASP A 327 28.49 -24.12 -10.81
N ALA A 328 27.82 -24.37 -11.94
CA ALA A 328 26.58 -23.67 -12.25
C ALA A 328 25.45 -24.17 -11.34
N VAL A 329 24.94 -23.29 -10.48
CA VAL A 329 23.81 -23.58 -9.60
C VAL A 329 22.56 -22.85 -10.11
N PRO A 330 21.42 -23.53 -10.32
CA PRO A 330 20.17 -22.86 -10.61
C PRO A 330 19.75 -21.99 -9.43
N GLY A 331 19.05 -20.87 -9.68
CA GLY A 331 18.62 -19.98 -8.60
C GLY A 331 17.81 -20.71 -7.51
N ASP A 332 17.91 -20.24 -6.27
CA ASP A 332 17.42 -20.94 -5.07
C ASP A 332 15.97 -21.45 -5.18
N ARG A 333 15.09 -20.74 -5.89
CA ARG A 333 13.71 -21.18 -6.13
C ARG A 333 13.65 -22.48 -6.94
N VAL A 334 14.31 -22.50 -8.09
CA VAL A 334 14.39 -23.64 -8.99
C VAL A 334 15.10 -24.82 -8.31
N GLY A 335 16.19 -24.54 -7.58
CA GLY A 335 16.90 -25.56 -6.82
C GLY A 335 16.05 -26.23 -5.74
N ARG A 336 15.25 -25.45 -4.98
CA ARG A 336 14.31 -25.99 -3.98
C ARG A 336 13.19 -26.83 -4.60
N SER A 337 12.66 -26.41 -5.74
CA SER A 337 11.60 -27.15 -6.43
C SER A 337 12.11 -28.47 -7.00
N ALA A 338 13.32 -28.49 -7.57
CA ALA A 338 13.99 -29.72 -7.98
C ALA A 338 14.24 -30.68 -6.80
N TYR A 339 14.77 -30.16 -5.68
CA TYR A 339 14.98 -30.94 -4.46
C TYR A 339 13.67 -31.58 -3.96
N ARG A 340 12.59 -30.79 -3.89
CA ARG A 340 11.26 -31.24 -3.47
C ARG A 340 10.70 -32.34 -4.38
N VAL A 341 10.87 -32.22 -5.69
CA VAL A 341 10.42 -33.25 -6.65
C VAL A 341 11.12 -34.58 -6.38
N VAL A 342 12.43 -34.57 -6.14
CA VAL A 342 13.18 -35.79 -5.82
C VAL A 342 12.76 -36.36 -4.46
N GLN A 343 12.60 -35.50 -3.45
CA GLN A 343 12.18 -35.90 -2.11
C GLN A 343 10.81 -36.58 -2.10
N GLU A 344 9.84 -35.98 -2.78
CA GLU A 344 8.48 -36.52 -2.90
C GLU A 344 8.51 -37.83 -3.69
N GLY A 345 9.29 -37.91 -4.77
CA GLY A 345 9.49 -39.13 -5.55
C GLY A 345 10.07 -40.29 -4.73
N LEU A 346 11.12 -40.05 -3.94
CA LEU A 346 11.72 -41.06 -3.05
C LEU A 346 10.77 -41.50 -1.93
N THR A 347 9.98 -40.55 -1.39
CA THR A 347 8.97 -40.82 -0.37
C THR A 347 7.85 -41.68 -0.93
N ASN A 348 7.36 -41.37 -2.13
CA ASN A 348 6.32 -42.13 -2.80
C ASN A 348 6.79 -43.54 -3.18
N ALA A 349 8.03 -43.68 -3.67
CA ALA A 349 8.61 -44.99 -3.92
C ALA A 349 8.72 -45.82 -2.62
N ARG A 350 9.10 -45.19 -1.49
CA ARG A 350 9.13 -45.87 -0.17
C ARG A 350 7.77 -46.41 0.25
N LYS A 351 6.74 -45.59 0.08
CA LYS A 351 5.37 -45.89 0.52
C LYS A 351 4.68 -46.91 -0.38
N HIS A 352 4.87 -46.80 -1.69
CA HIS A 352 4.05 -47.50 -2.68
C HIS A 352 4.78 -48.62 -3.44
N ALA A 353 6.12 -48.66 -3.39
CA ALA A 353 6.92 -49.71 -3.99
C ALA A 353 8.11 -50.09 -3.09
N PRO A 354 7.85 -50.56 -1.86
CA PRO A 354 8.91 -50.90 -0.91
C PRO A 354 9.85 -51.95 -1.51
N GLY A 355 11.16 -51.71 -1.41
CA GLY A 355 12.20 -52.57 -1.96
C GLY A 355 12.45 -52.44 -3.47
N ALA A 356 11.63 -51.71 -4.23
CA ALA A 356 11.87 -51.47 -5.66
C ALA A 356 13.10 -50.57 -5.89
N ARG A 357 13.77 -50.74 -7.03
CA ARG A 357 14.85 -49.84 -7.45
C ARG A 357 14.27 -48.51 -7.92
N VAL A 358 14.77 -47.41 -7.37
CA VAL A 358 14.39 -46.04 -7.76
C VAL A 358 15.49 -45.45 -8.63
N GLU A 359 15.15 -44.99 -9.82
CA GLU A 359 16.03 -44.26 -10.72
C GLU A 359 15.77 -42.76 -10.60
N VAL A 360 16.81 -42.00 -10.28
CA VAL A 360 16.77 -40.54 -10.20
C VAL A 360 17.69 -39.97 -11.26
N ARG A 361 17.19 -39.08 -12.11
CA ARG A 361 17.97 -38.37 -13.11
C ARG A 361 17.73 -36.88 -12.97
N VAL A 362 18.81 -36.11 -12.85
CA VAL A 362 18.75 -34.65 -12.85
C VAL A 362 19.74 -34.16 -13.87
N GLN A 363 19.28 -33.40 -14.87
CA GLN A 363 20.11 -32.93 -15.97
C GLN A 363 19.64 -31.54 -16.41
N GLY A 364 20.57 -30.68 -16.83
CA GLY A 364 20.23 -29.32 -17.26
C GLY A 364 21.44 -28.40 -17.19
N GLY A 365 21.28 -27.15 -17.61
CA GLY A 365 22.34 -26.15 -17.52
C GLY A 365 21.82 -24.74 -17.80
N PRO A 366 22.64 -23.69 -17.60
CA PRO A 366 22.25 -22.32 -17.93
C PRO A 366 21.75 -22.21 -19.38
N GLY A 367 20.60 -21.58 -19.58
CA GLY A 367 19.95 -21.45 -20.88
C GLY A 367 19.17 -22.69 -21.36
N ARG A 368 19.15 -23.79 -20.59
CA ARG A 368 18.37 -25.01 -20.86
C ARG A 368 17.42 -25.30 -19.70
N ALA A 369 16.37 -26.11 -19.90
CA ALA A 369 15.55 -26.54 -18.77
C ALA A 369 16.33 -27.49 -17.84
N LEU A 370 16.11 -27.37 -16.53
CA LEU A 370 16.50 -28.36 -15.53
C LEU A 370 15.43 -29.46 -15.52
N ALA A 371 15.78 -30.61 -16.08
CA ALA A 371 14.93 -31.80 -16.12
C ALA A 371 15.23 -32.72 -14.93
N VAL A 372 14.20 -33.03 -14.14
CA VAL A 372 14.24 -33.93 -12.99
C VAL A 372 13.30 -35.11 -13.27
N SER A 373 13.81 -36.34 -13.20
CA SER A 373 13.04 -37.56 -13.42
C SER A 373 13.24 -38.53 -12.26
N VAL A 374 12.14 -39.02 -11.67
CA VAL A 374 12.14 -40.09 -10.67
C VAL A 374 11.27 -41.23 -11.16
N ARG A 375 11.82 -42.44 -11.19
CA ARG A 375 11.14 -43.63 -11.74
C ARG A 375 11.32 -44.84 -10.84
N ASN A 376 10.27 -45.63 -10.68
CA ASN A 376 10.35 -46.91 -9.98
C ASN A 376 9.34 -47.91 -10.57
N PRO A 377 9.66 -49.21 -10.63
CA PRO A 377 8.67 -50.23 -10.94
C PRO A 377 7.65 -50.31 -9.81
N LEU A 378 6.40 -50.59 -10.18
CA LEU A 378 5.30 -50.86 -9.26
C LEU A 378 5.22 -52.37 -9.00
N PRO A 379 4.79 -52.80 -7.80
CA PRO A 379 4.56 -54.22 -7.51
C PRO A 379 3.56 -54.86 -8.49
N VAL A 380 3.78 -56.13 -8.84
CA VAL A 380 2.90 -56.89 -9.74
C VAL A 380 1.52 -57.05 -9.07
N GLY A 381 0.46 -56.63 -9.77
CA GLY A 381 -0.93 -56.69 -9.27
C GLY A 381 -1.53 -55.34 -8.86
N VAL A 382 -0.75 -54.25 -8.84
CA VAL A 382 -1.29 -52.89 -8.61
C VAL A 382 -1.72 -52.31 -9.96
N ALA A 383 -3.01 -52.42 -10.29
CA ALA A 383 -3.59 -51.74 -11.45
C ALA A 383 -3.57 -50.21 -11.24
N ALA A 384 -3.43 -49.46 -12.33
CA ALA A 384 -3.23 -48.00 -12.36
C ALA A 384 -4.42 -47.16 -11.86
N ALA A 385 -5.50 -47.78 -11.37
CA ALA A 385 -6.65 -47.09 -10.84
C ALA A 385 -6.57 -47.06 -9.31
N GLU A 386 -6.47 -45.84 -8.78
CA GLU A 386 -6.69 -45.49 -7.38
C GLU A 386 -5.66 -46.04 -6.37
N ILE A 387 -4.58 -45.28 -6.18
CA ILE A 387 -3.87 -45.24 -4.90
C ILE A 387 -4.61 -44.19 -4.05
N PRO A 388 -5.43 -44.58 -3.06
CA PRO A 388 -6.20 -43.64 -2.27
C PRO A 388 -5.24 -42.77 -1.43
N GLY A 389 -5.34 -41.44 -1.55
CA GLY A 389 -4.56 -40.48 -0.76
C GLY A 389 -3.31 -39.88 -1.43
N ALA A 390 -2.90 -40.33 -2.61
CA ALA A 390 -1.70 -39.81 -3.32
C ALA A 390 -1.92 -38.46 -4.04
N GLY A 391 -3.17 -38.00 -4.17
CA GLY A 391 -3.53 -36.85 -5.01
C GLY A 391 -3.10 -35.49 -4.45
N ALA A 392 -3.16 -35.28 -3.12
CA ALA A 392 -2.91 -33.96 -2.53
C ALA A 392 -1.44 -33.54 -2.61
N GLY A 393 -0.51 -34.47 -2.36
CA GLY A 393 0.94 -34.20 -2.39
C GLY A 393 1.44 -33.89 -3.80
N LEU A 394 1.00 -34.67 -4.79
CA LEU A 394 1.37 -34.47 -6.20
C LEU A 394 0.72 -33.23 -6.82
N THR A 395 -0.52 -32.90 -6.43
CA THR A 395 -1.21 -31.67 -6.87
C THR A 395 -0.48 -30.42 -6.34
N GLY A 396 -0.12 -30.41 -5.04
CA GLY A 396 0.64 -29.30 -4.46
C GLY A 396 2.05 -29.17 -5.03
N LEU A 397 2.68 -30.30 -5.41
CA LEU A 397 3.97 -30.30 -6.09
C LEU A 397 3.85 -29.72 -7.51
N ALA A 398 2.80 -30.08 -8.26
CA ALA A 398 2.54 -29.56 -9.61
C ALA A 398 2.29 -28.05 -9.61
N GLU A 399 1.50 -27.56 -8.67
CA GLU A 399 1.23 -26.13 -8.50
C GLU A 399 2.52 -25.35 -8.20
N ARG A 400 3.37 -25.88 -7.32
CA ARG A 400 4.67 -25.27 -6.98
C ARG A 400 5.62 -25.21 -8.17
N VAL A 401 5.74 -26.30 -8.93
CA VAL A 401 6.57 -26.33 -10.15
C VAL A 401 6.05 -25.30 -11.16
N ARG A 402 4.72 -25.14 -11.28
CA ARG A 402 4.10 -24.13 -12.15
C ARG A 402 4.39 -22.69 -11.69
N LEU A 403 4.40 -22.42 -10.39
CA LEU A 403 4.74 -21.11 -9.83
C LEU A 403 6.19 -20.69 -10.13
N ASP A 404 7.09 -21.66 -10.27
CA ASP A 404 8.48 -21.43 -10.67
C ASP A 404 8.66 -21.43 -12.21
N GLY A 405 7.57 -21.43 -12.98
CA GLY A 405 7.58 -21.39 -14.44
C GLY A 405 7.92 -22.72 -15.12
N GLY A 406 7.87 -23.83 -14.37
CA GLY A 406 8.12 -25.17 -14.87
C GLY A 406 6.86 -25.98 -15.16
N THR A 407 7.05 -27.22 -15.61
CA THR A 407 5.99 -28.21 -15.82
C THR A 407 6.29 -29.49 -15.04
N LEU A 408 5.24 -30.14 -14.53
CA LEU A 408 5.35 -31.43 -13.85
C LEU A 408 4.38 -32.41 -14.50
N THR A 409 4.87 -33.60 -14.84
CA THR A 409 4.08 -34.71 -15.35
C THR A 409 4.30 -35.93 -14.45
N HIS A 410 3.22 -36.63 -14.12
CA HIS A 410 3.30 -37.83 -13.30
C HIS A 410 2.30 -38.89 -13.76
N GLY A 411 2.65 -40.15 -13.61
CA GLY A 411 1.75 -41.25 -13.95
C GLY A 411 2.42 -42.62 -13.93
N SER A 412 1.60 -43.67 -13.94
CA SER A 412 2.05 -45.05 -14.08
C SER A 412 1.83 -45.52 -15.52
N ARG A 413 2.88 -46.08 -16.14
CA ARG A 413 2.80 -46.66 -17.49
C ARG A 413 3.63 -47.92 -17.55
N ARG A 414 3.03 -49.01 -18.04
CA ARG A 414 3.68 -50.34 -18.19
C ARG A 414 4.35 -50.83 -16.89
N GLY A 415 3.66 -50.67 -15.77
CA GLY A 415 4.16 -51.11 -14.46
C GLY A 415 5.28 -50.24 -13.86
N VAL A 416 5.54 -49.04 -14.42
CA VAL A 416 6.53 -48.09 -13.88
C VAL A 416 5.84 -46.78 -13.56
N PHE A 417 6.02 -46.29 -12.33
CA PHE A 417 5.65 -44.93 -11.96
C PHE A 417 6.75 -43.95 -12.40
N ARG A 418 6.32 -42.81 -12.94
CA ARG A 418 7.22 -41.73 -13.37
C ARG A 418 6.74 -40.40 -12.81
N LEU A 419 7.70 -39.61 -12.36
CA LEU A 419 7.55 -38.22 -11.96
C LEU A 419 8.62 -37.42 -12.69
N ASP A 420 8.21 -36.64 -13.69
CA ASP A 420 9.08 -35.90 -14.59
C ASP A 420 8.76 -34.39 -14.46
N ALA A 421 9.75 -33.57 -14.09
CA ALA A 421 9.64 -32.12 -13.96
C ALA A 421 10.62 -31.40 -14.89
N GLU A 422 10.19 -30.32 -15.51
CA GLU A 422 11.02 -29.40 -16.29
C GLU A 422 10.95 -28.01 -15.67
N LEU A 423 12.09 -27.47 -15.22
CA LEU A 423 12.16 -26.16 -14.56
C LEU A 423 13.03 -25.20 -15.39
N PRO A 424 12.70 -23.91 -15.47
CA PRO A 424 13.49 -22.95 -16.23
C PRO A 424 14.83 -22.67 -15.54
N TRP A 425 15.94 -22.78 -16.28
CA TRP A 425 17.26 -22.36 -15.82
C TRP A 425 17.80 -21.26 -16.75
N PRO A 426 17.47 -19.98 -16.46
CA PRO A 426 17.92 -18.87 -17.29
C PRO A 426 19.45 -18.75 -17.26
N GLU A 427 20.03 -18.35 -18.39
CA GLU A 427 21.44 -17.98 -18.46
C GLU A 427 21.68 -16.78 -17.54
N ALA A 428 22.73 -16.83 -16.70
CA ALA A 428 23.06 -15.71 -15.83
C ALA A 428 23.29 -14.48 -16.71
N ALA A 429 22.45 -13.45 -16.56
CA ALA A 429 22.59 -12.23 -17.33
C ALA A 429 24.00 -11.69 -17.14
N ALA A 430 24.78 -11.63 -18.23
CA ALA A 430 26.05 -10.92 -18.22
C ALA A 430 25.78 -9.51 -17.70
N ALA A 431 26.42 -9.15 -16.59
CA ALA A 431 26.25 -7.84 -15.97
C ALA A 431 26.36 -6.73 -17.04
N PRO A 432 25.45 -5.74 -17.05
CA PRO A 432 25.50 -4.67 -18.05
C PRO A 432 26.86 -3.98 -17.96
N ARG A 433 27.65 -4.06 -19.04
CA ARG A 433 28.90 -3.29 -19.16
C ARG A 433 28.55 -1.80 -19.00
N PRO A 434 29.30 -1.03 -18.21
CA PRO A 434 29.07 0.40 -18.09
C PRO A 434 29.20 1.06 -19.47
N PRO A 435 28.37 2.09 -19.77
CA PRO A 435 28.42 2.77 -21.06
C PRO A 435 29.81 3.39 -21.26
N ARG A 436 30.42 3.12 -22.42
CA ARG A 436 31.65 3.80 -22.85
C ARG A 436 31.39 5.30 -22.92
N ALA A 437 32.17 6.08 -22.17
CA ALA A 437 32.25 7.52 -22.36
C ALA A 437 32.79 7.82 -23.77
N GLY A 438 32.07 8.65 -24.53
CA GLY A 438 32.62 9.30 -25.72
C GLY A 438 31.79 9.12 -27.00
N ALA A 439 30.83 10.02 -27.20
CA ALA A 439 30.54 10.63 -28.50
C ALA A 439 29.73 11.91 -28.24
N ALA A 440 30.42 13.06 -28.26
CA ALA A 440 29.78 14.37 -28.21
C ALA A 440 29.02 14.61 -29.52
N ASP A 441 27.76 15.01 -29.41
CA ASP A 441 26.90 15.43 -30.52
C ASP A 441 27.40 16.77 -31.11
N PRO A 442 27.67 16.89 -32.42
CA PRO A 442 28.28 18.09 -33.01
C PRO A 442 27.35 19.32 -33.11
N ARG A 443 26.17 19.33 -32.49
CA ARG A 443 25.14 20.36 -32.75
C ARG A 443 24.93 21.41 -31.67
N THR A 444 25.80 21.53 -30.68
CA THR A 444 25.70 22.59 -29.66
C THR A 444 26.63 23.76 -29.98
N PRO A 445 26.14 24.99 -30.25
CA PRO A 445 27.00 26.15 -30.43
C PRO A 445 27.63 26.57 -29.07
N PRO A 446 28.89 27.04 -29.05
CA PRO A 446 29.57 27.38 -27.80
C PRO A 446 28.99 28.65 -27.16
N ALA A 447 28.77 28.59 -25.84
CA ALA A 447 28.38 29.73 -25.02
C ALA A 447 29.50 30.78 -24.94
N ARG A 448 29.15 32.06 -25.08
CA ARG A 448 30.07 33.20 -24.95
C ARG A 448 30.61 33.33 -23.50
N PRO A 449 31.88 33.71 -23.30
CA PRO A 449 32.43 33.96 -21.97
C PRO A 449 31.97 35.33 -21.41
N VAL A 450 31.67 35.33 -20.11
CA VAL A 450 31.42 36.52 -19.27
C VAL A 450 32.77 37.10 -18.84
N PRO A 451 33.00 38.43 -18.88
CA PRO A 451 34.26 39.00 -18.43
C PRO A 451 34.34 39.00 -16.89
N ALA A 452 35.46 38.49 -16.38
CA ALA A 452 35.86 38.60 -14.99
C ALA A 452 36.79 39.81 -14.86
N ASP A 453 36.38 40.83 -14.12
CA ASP A 453 37.31 41.82 -13.57
C ASP A 453 36.72 42.41 -12.29
N ALA A 454 37.18 41.90 -11.15
CA ALA A 454 37.25 42.61 -9.88
C ALA A 454 37.97 41.73 -8.84
N ALA A 455 39.27 41.94 -8.65
CA ALA A 455 39.89 42.13 -7.32
C ALA A 455 41.42 42.14 -7.38
N ALA A 456 41.98 43.25 -6.87
CA ALA A 456 43.21 43.33 -6.06
C ALA A 456 44.56 43.07 -6.78
N ALA A 457 45.67 43.76 -6.51
CA ALA A 457 46.02 44.70 -5.46
C ALA A 457 47.27 45.51 -5.89
N ASP A 458 47.40 46.71 -5.33
CA ASP A 458 48.61 47.24 -4.66
C ASP A 458 49.95 47.32 -5.42
N THR A 459 50.44 48.54 -5.69
CA THR A 459 51.73 49.02 -5.14
C THR A 459 51.97 50.53 -5.36
N ARG A 460 52.01 51.27 -4.24
CA ARG A 460 53.01 52.27 -3.80
C ARG A 460 53.85 53.12 -4.79
N VAL A 461 54.01 54.39 -4.35
CA VAL A 461 55.14 55.33 -4.52
C VAL A 461 55.21 56.00 -5.90
N ARG A 462 55.03 57.33 -6.01
CA ARG A 462 55.86 58.38 -5.42
C ARG A 462 55.14 59.72 -5.39
#